data_AF-A0A926X3I4-F1
#
_entry.id   AF-A0A926X3I4-F1
#
_cell.length_a   1.000
_cell.length_b   1.000
_cell.length_c   1.000
_cell.angle_alpha   90.00
_cell.angle_beta   90.00
_cell.angle_gamma   90.00
#
_symmetry.space_group_name_H-M   'P 1'
#
loop_
_entity.id
_entity.type
_entity.pdbx_description
1 polymer ?
#
loop_
_entity_poly.entity_id
_entity_poly.type
_entity_poly.pdbx_seq_one_letter_code
_entity_poly.pdbx_strand_id
1 'polypeptide(L)'
;MKDFPAQYDLQDEDVLYFPHIPKTAGMTFRTILEDQFHNDDVCPATLNAQLKDYSQADYEKYRLFRGHINYVDIPQILSHKHLLLVTVLREPVARVISHYEYIRRMPGDPHYDMVKDMTLEEFAQGMPVGRLGKNVQTYYIAKLAQFDLNHLSPDEVFDLAKKQLDRLAFVGILERFQDSLFLLSYIFGWKPIINTRRENAAKDKKSKEEIPPSTIELIKQNSLLDIDLYQYAKELFETRFAEMQRDLLTKYGAFTHPQTVKEPMSSQVTQELLERHAEQRFLNLNPDISNSLSYDFVEPLRGTGWHRRESLNDRSGYRWIGPETSATLDFPVASDEDVIIEIKTICNYATTPDVAASLTLDVNGHPVQLEILYSDRGSSVRWFRAIVPKVALDNGRVFSRLTFRVNRVVSFTEVNPLNPDPRVVGIAVNSLKIFPVHAAKTESAALSVFELKSWRDVATFLEKHLGPGDKIAAPLVFQLKLPNEVLDYQTAFLSKVDFQWLILYKGTIENLNPILFNLLIHRFSPVFADGNFVVFTRQKQLPKLSFLALHVRALYEDRIKVPIKLYIIRQLKQIKSLFVRRSKQAETD
;
A
#
# COMPACT_ATOMS: atom_id res chain seq x y z
N MET A 1 -10.00 13.57 32.70
CA MET A 1 -11.34 12.93 32.54
C MET A 1 -11.19 11.44 32.80
N LYS A 2 -11.89 10.92 33.82
CA LYS A 2 -11.86 9.52 34.29
C LYS A 2 -13.00 8.67 33.71
N ASP A 3 -13.78 9.22 32.79
CA ASP A 3 -14.89 8.51 32.17
C ASP A 3 -14.39 7.69 30.98
N PHE A 4 -15.00 6.52 30.84
CA PHE A 4 -14.85 5.53 29.77
C PHE A 4 -14.47 6.16 28.42
N PRO A 5 -13.47 5.63 27.67
CA PRO A 5 -12.88 6.34 26.55
C PRO A 5 -13.94 6.81 25.56
N ALA A 6 -14.00 8.14 25.37
CA ALA A 6 -14.85 8.76 24.37
C ALA A 6 -14.56 8.10 23.01
N GLN A 7 -15.61 7.53 22.41
CA GLN A 7 -15.55 7.00 21.06
C GLN A 7 -15.90 8.12 20.08
N TYR A 8 -15.18 8.18 18.97
CA TYR A 8 -15.37 9.20 17.94
C TYR A 8 -15.67 8.52 16.61
N ASP A 9 -16.83 8.80 16.04
CA ASP A 9 -17.11 8.54 14.62
C ASP A 9 -16.69 9.80 13.86
N LEU A 10 -15.53 9.76 13.19
CA LEU A 10 -14.98 10.92 12.49
C LEU A 10 -15.94 11.41 11.40
N GLN A 11 -16.43 12.63 11.54
CA GLN A 11 -17.24 13.33 10.55
C GLN A 11 -16.34 14.03 9.52
N ASP A 12 -16.91 14.48 8.40
CA ASP A 12 -16.16 15.09 7.29
C ASP A 12 -15.49 16.42 7.69
N GLU A 13 -16.08 17.16 8.62
CA GLU A 13 -15.52 18.39 9.18
C GLU A 13 -14.48 18.17 10.30
N ASP A 14 -14.38 16.95 10.84
CA ASP A 14 -13.44 16.63 11.91
C ASP A 14 -12.00 16.64 11.38
N VAL A 15 -11.10 17.19 12.19
CA VAL A 15 -9.66 17.20 11.90
C VAL A 15 -8.93 16.40 12.96
N LEU A 16 -8.16 15.41 12.54
CA LEU A 16 -7.23 14.69 13.39
C LEU A 16 -5.85 15.34 13.30
N TYR A 17 -5.29 15.71 14.44
CA TYR A 17 -3.96 16.28 14.51
C TYR A 17 -3.02 15.46 15.40
N PHE A 18 -1.95 14.96 14.77
CA PHE A 18 -0.83 14.28 15.41
C PHE A 18 0.45 15.14 15.41
N PRO A 19 0.65 15.98 16.45
CA PRO A 19 1.90 16.69 16.67
C PRO A 19 3.00 15.71 17.10
N HIS A 20 3.84 15.29 16.15
CA HIS A 20 4.85 14.26 16.40
C HIS A 20 5.95 14.79 17.34
N ILE A 21 6.01 14.21 18.54
CA ILE A 21 7.12 14.39 19.49
C ILE A 21 8.30 13.51 19.05
N PRO A 22 9.51 14.06 18.83
CA PRO A 22 10.65 13.28 18.38
C PRO A 22 10.90 12.01 19.22
N LYS A 23 11.14 10.90 18.51
CA LYS A 23 11.57 9.60 19.06
C LYS A 23 10.51 8.83 19.85
N THR A 24 9.24 9.05 19.54
CA THR A 24 8.06 8.34 20.09
C THR A 24 7.39 7.42 19.06
N ALA A 25 8.18 6.86 18.13
CA ALA A 25 7.71 6.10 16.96
C ALA A 25 6.77 6.85 16.01
N GLY A 26 6.87 8.18 15.96
CA GLY A 26 5.96 8.94 15.10
C GLY A 26 6.15 8.73 13.61
N MET A 27 7.26 8.19 13.10
CA MET A 27 7.32 7.76 11.69
C MET A 27 6.34 6.63 11.40
N THR A 28 6.35 5.58 12.22
CA THR A 28 5.42 4.46 12.12
C THR A 28 3.99 4.93 12.34
N PHE A 29 3.73 5.65 13.44
CA PHE A 29 2.38 6.13 13.80
C PHE A 29 1.80 7.07 12.73
N ARG A 30 2.62 7.94 12.16
CA ARG A 30 2.27 8.80 11.03
C ARG A 30 1.72 7.99 9.86
N THR A 31 2.40 6.91 9.46
CA THR A 31 1.93 6.06 8.34
C THR A 31 0.69 5.26 8.68
N ILE A 32 0.52 4.88 9.95
CA ILE A 32 -0.69 4.22 10.44
C ILE A 32 -1.89 5.16 10.32
N LEU A 33 -1.74 6.43 10.71
CA LEU A 33 -2.78 7.44 10.57
C LEU A 33 -3.10 7.72 9.11
N GLU A 34 -2.09 7.84 8.22
CA GLU A 34 -2.33 8.01 6.77
C GLU A 34 -3.19 6.90 6.18
N ASP A 35 -3.02 5.66 6.66
CA ASP A 35 -3.80 4.51 6.21
C ASP A 35 -5.28 4.61 6.63
N GLN A 36 -5.66 5.53 7.52
CA GLN A 36 -7.06 5.72 7.95
C GLN A 36 -7.78 6.87 7.23
N PHE A 37 -7.10 7.58 6.33
CA PHE A 37 -7.65 8.75 5.64
C PHE A 37 -7.54 8.63 4.12
N HIS A 38 -8.49 9.26 3.45
CA HIS A 38 -8.39 9.49 2.01
C HIS A 38 -7.13 10.31 1.69
N ASN A 39 -6.47 10.06 0.57
CA ASN A 39 -5.18 10.69 0.25
C ASN A 39 -5.28 12.22 0.16
N ASP A 40 -6.34 12.73 -0.46
CA ASP A 40 -6.58 14.18 -0.56
C ASP A 40 -6.91 14.83 0.79
N ASP A 41 -7.33 14.05 1.80
CA ASP A 41 -7.59 14.54 3.15
C ASP A 41 -6.31 14.68 3.99
N VAL A 42 -5.18 14.13 3.53
CA VAL A 42 -3.91 14.17 4.24
C VAL A 42 -3.11 15.41 3.86
N CYS A 43 -2.80 16.24 4.86
CA CYS A 43 -1.90 17.36 4.64
C CYS A 43 -0.50 16.84 4.22
N PRO A 44 0.01 17.25 3.04
CA PRO A 44 1.29 16.74 2.53
C PRO A 44 2.48 17.27 3.34
N ALA A 45 2.31 18.40 4.04
CA ALA A 45 3.34 18.95 4.91
C ALA A 45 3.55 18.07 6.15
N THR A 46 4.81 17.77 6.42
CA THR A 46 5.28 17.02 7.61
C THR A 46 6.27 17.81 8.46
N LEU A 47 6.70 18.98 7.97
CA LEU A 47 7.65 19.91 8.60
C LEU A 47 7.12 21.35 8.50
N ASN A 48 7.39 22.18 9.51
CA ASN A 48 6.91 23.58 9.54
C ASN A 48 7.30 24.39 8.31
N ALA A 49 8.51 24.18 7.76
CA ALA A 49 8.98 24.90 6.58
C ALA A 49 8.07 24.72 5.36
N GLN A 50 7.36 23.59 5.27
CA GLN A 50 6.44 23.27 4.17
C GLN A 50 5.08 23.98 4.32
N LEU A 51 4.79 24.53 5.50
CA LEU A 51 3.55 25.25 5.81
C LEU A 51 3.71 26.77 5.66
N LYS A 52 4.91 27.27 5.36
CA LYS A 52 5.24 28.70 5.38
C LYS A 52 4.30 29.53 4.50
N ASP A 53 3.90 29.01 3.35
CA ASP A 53 3.10 29.72 2.35
C ASP A 53 1.63 29.25 2.31
N TYR A 54 1.17 28.50 3.32
CA TYR A 54 -0.22 28.05 3.39
C TYR A 54 -1.14 29.22 3.73
N SER A 55 -2.17 29.43 2.91
CA SER A 55 -3.31 30.28 3.24
C SER A 55 -4.28 29.54 4.18
N GLN A 56 -5.21 30.28 4.80
CA GLN A 56 -6.30 29.69 5.59
C GLN A 56 -7.06 28.60 4.78
N ALA A 57 -7.37 28.89 3.52
CA ALA A 57 -8.04 27.97 2.62
C ALA A 57 -7.20 26.71 2.30
N ASP A 58 -5.86 26.77 2.43
CA ASP A 58 -5.02 25.59 2.28
C ASP A 58 -5.10 24.66 3.50
N TYR A 59 -5.16 25.22 4.71
CA TYR A 59 -5.37 24.43 5.93
C TYR A 59 -6.75 23.76 5.94
N GLU A 60 -7.77 24.43 5.42
CA GLU A 60 -9.14 23.94 5.45
C GLU A 60 -9.40 22.72 4.57
N LYS A 61 -8.53 22.45 3.59
CA LYS A 61 -8.63 21.30 2.67
C LYS A 61 -8.40 19.94 3.32
N TYR A 62 -7.65 19.90 4.43
CA TYR A 62 -7.16 18.65 4.99
C TYR A 62 -7.86 18.29 6.31
N ARG A 63 -7.99 16.99 6.54
CA ARG A 63 -8.54 16.39 7.77
C ARG A 63 -7.47 15.70 8.61
N LEU A 64 -6.30 15.40 8.06
CA LEU A 64 -5.17 14.84 8.81
C LEU A 64 -3.95 15.74 8.76
N PHE A 65 -3.54 16.23 9.93
CA PHE A 65 -2.27 16.92 10.13
C PHE A 65 -1.33 16.03 10.95
N ARG A 66 -0.09 15.85 10.50
CA ARG A 66 0.88 14.99 11.19
C ARG A 66 2.32 15.48 11.05
N GLY A 67 3.21 15.03 11.93
CA GLY A 67 4.65 15.28 11.80
C GLY A 67 5.16 16.43 12.66
N HIS A 68 6.33 16.95 12.34
CA HIS A 68 7.02 17.99 13.12
C HIS A 68 6.54 19.38 12.70
N ILE A 69 5.25 19.64 12.90
CA ILE A 69 4.55 20.89 12.53
C ILE A 69 4.05 21.68 13.75
N ASN A 70 4.68 21.48 14.91
CA ASN A 70 4.31 22.08 16.20
C ASN A 70 4.87 23.51 16.41
N TYR A 71 5.44 24.14 15.38
CA TYR A 71 5.78 25.58 15.37
C TYR A 71 4.80 26.41 14.56
N VAL A 72 3.70 25.80 14.11
CA VAL A 72 2.52 26.47 13.59
C VAL A 72 1.38 26.15 14.55
N ASP A 73 0.60 27.16 14.94
CA ASP A 73 -0.52 26.99 15.88
C ASP A 73 -1.75 26.44 15.16
N ILE A 74 -1.68 25.17 14.76
CA ILE A 74 -2.78 24.46 14.10
C ILE A 74 -4.06 24.50 14.94
N PRO A 75 -4.04 24.29 16.27
CA PRO A 75 -5.24 24.45 17.11
C PRO A 75 -5.92 25.81 16.97
N GLN A 76 -5.15 26.91 16.95
CA GLN A 76 -5.71 28.24 16.78
C GLN A 76 -6.21 28.48 15.34
N ILE A 77 -5.44 28.09 14.34
CA ILE A 77 -5.77 28.27 12.90
C ILE A 77 -7.06 27.54 12.53
N LEU A 78 -7.26 26.34 13.09
CA LEU A 78 -8.43 25.50 12.87
C LEU A 78 -9.41 25.52 14.04
N SER A 79 -9.42 26.59 14.84
CA SER A 79 -10.26 26.71 16.05
C SER A 79 -11.77 26.66 15.79
N HIS A 80 -12.20 26.89 14.55
CA HIS A 80 -13.59 26.77 14.11
C HIS A 80 -13.99 25.33 13.73
N LYS A 81 -13.02 24.42 13.59
CA LYS A 81 -13.24 23.00 13.32
C LYS A 81 -13.17 22.19 14.62
N HIS A 82 -13.78 21.02 14.61
CA HIS A 82 -13.63 20.08 15.69
C HIS A 82 -12.29 19.34 15.55
N LEU A 83 -11.33 19.71 16.40
CA LEU A 83 -9.96 19.20 16.34
C LEU A 83 -9.74 18.09 17.38
N LEU A 84 -9.45 16.89 16.89
CA LEU A 84 -9.13 15.72 17.70
C LEU A 84 -7.62 15.54 17.74
N LEU A 85 -7.06 15.75 18.93
CA LEU A 85 -5.63 15.62 19.15
C LEU A 85 -5.30 14.17 19.52
N VAL A 86 -4.24 13.65 18.93
CA VAL A 86 -3.69 12.33 19.25
C VAL A 86 -2.19 12.39 19.40
N THR A 87 -1.60 11.60 20.30
CA THR A 87 -0.14 11.54 20.47
C THR A 87 0.32 10.20 21.02
N VAL A 88 1.63 9.97 21.01
CA VAL A 88 2.30 8.82 21.61
C VAL A 88 3.44 9.34 22.48
N LEU A 89 3.50 8.90 23.73
CA LEU A 89 4.59 9.19 24.65
C LEU A 89 5.52 8.00 24.80
N ARG A 90 6.71 8.26 25.33
CA ARG A 90 7.75 7.26 25.59
C ARG A 90 8.39 7.51 26.95
N GLU A 91 8.92 6.45 27.57
CA GLU A 91 9.74 6.57 28.78
C GLU A 91 10.84 7.65 28.59
N PRO A 92 10.88 8.71 29.42
CA PRO A 92 11.67 9.91 29.15
C PRO A 92 13.17 9.67 28.96
N VAL A 93 13.77 8.82 29.79
CA VAL A 93 15.21 8.50 29.70
C VAL A 93 15.49 7.77 28.38
N ALA A 94 14.68 6.76 28.05
CA ALA A 94 14.80 6.05 26.78
C ALA A 94 14.59 6.96 25.55
N ARG A 95 13.72 7.98 25.65
CA ARG A 95 13.51 8.98 24.60
C ARG A 95 14.76 9.83 24.39
N VAL A 96 15.37 10.34 25.47
CA VAL A 96 16.60 11.17 25.41
C VAL A 96 17.74 10.40 24.76
N ILE A 97 18.01 9.16 25.22
CA ILE A 97 19.05 8.29 24.65
C ILE A 97 18.79 8.04 23.16
N SER A 98 17.56 7.72 22.80
CA SER A 98 17.20 7.48 21.40
C SER A 98 17.33 8.71 20.51
N HIS A 99 17.18 9.92 21.07
CA HIS A 99 17.36 11.17 20.35
C HIS A 99 18.83 11.43 20.09
N TYR A 100 19.66 11.32 21.13
CA TYR A 100 21.12 11.40 21.04
C TYR A 100 21.68 10.46 19.97
N GLU A 101 21.36 9.16 20.03
CA GLU A 101 21.83 8.16 19.08
C GLU A 101 21.34 8.40 17.65
N TYR A 102 20.16 8.99 17.49
CA TYR A 102 19.63 9.33 16.18
C TYR A 102 20.40 10.47 15.56
N ILE A 103 20.58 11.58 16.29
CA ILE A 103 21.29 12.75 15.79
C ILE A 103 22.70 12.32 15.35
N ARG A 104 23.44 11.57 16.18
CA ARG A 104 24.80 11.10 15.85
C ARG A 104 24.92 10.20 14.62
N ARG A 105 23.83 9.60 14.13
CA ARG A 105 23.83 8.73 12.94
C ARG A 105 23.29 9.41 11.69
N MET A 106 22.83 10.65 11.79
CA MET A 106 22.15 11.34 10.71
C MET A 106 22.92 12.62 10.34
N PRO A 107 23.92 12.54 9.44
CA PRO A 107 24.67 13.72 8.97
C PRO A 107 23.82 14.88 8.42
N GLY A 108 22.59 14.61 8.00
CA GLY A 108 21.64 15.64 7.55
C GLY A 108 20.78 16.27 8.65
N ASP A 109 20.93 15.86 9.91
CA ASP A 109 20.23 16.47 11.04
C ASP A 109 20.84 17.85 11.36
N PRO A 110 20.05 18.92 11.59
CA PRO A 110 20.59 20.25 11.91
C PRO A 110 21.48 20.30 13.15
N HIS A 111 21.39 19.29 14.02
CA HIS A 111 22.14 19.18 15.27
C HIS A 111 23.32 18.20 15.16
N TYR A 112 23.56 17.62 13.97
CA TYR A 112 24.59 16.61 13.76
C TYR A 112 25.98 17.09 14.16
N ASP A 113 26.44 18.21 13.59
CA ASP A 113 27.80 18.71 13.81
C ASP A 113 28.08 19.06 15.26
N MET A 114 27.05 19.48 16.00
CA MET A 114 27.13 19.76 17.43
C MET A 114 27.25 18.46 18.25
N VAL A 115 26.52 17.41 17.89
CA VAL A 115 26.31 16.23 18.76
C VAL A 115 27.18 15.03 18.37
N LYS A 116 27.67 14.93 17.12
CA LYS A 116 28.37 13.76 16.57
C LYS A 116 29.53 13.27 17.44
N ASP A 117 30.28 14.21 18.01
CA ASP A 117 31.48 13.96 18.82
C ASP A 117 31.23 14.07 20.33
N MET A 118 30.01 14.45 20.76
CA MET A 118 29.64 14.53 22.19
C MET A 118 29.40 13.14 22.78
N THR A 119 29.78 12.96 24.04
CA THR A 119 29.30 11.86 24.88
C THR A 119 27.83 12.07 25.26
N LEU A 120 27.15 11.01 25.72
CA LEU A 120 25.77 11.11 26.20
C LEU A 120 25.65 12.01 27.44
N GLU A 121 26.67 12.02 28.30
CA GLU A 121 26.70 12.89 29.48
C GLU A 121 26.79 14.37 29.10
N GLU A 122 27.72 14.74 28.22
CA GLU A 122 27.83 16.12 27.71
C GLU A 122 26.55 16.57 27.02
N PHE A 123 25.93 15.69 26.23
CA PHE A 123 24.64 15.95 25.61
C PHE A 123 23.54 16.21 26.64
N ALA A 124 23.48 15.41 27.71
CA ALA A 124 22.51 15.59 28.77
C ALA A 124 22.73 16.89 29.56
N GLN A 125 23.97 17.37 29.71
CA GLN A 125 24.31 18.63 30.39
C GLN A 125 23.95 19.87 29.56
N GLY A 126 24.28 19.88 28.26
CA GLY A 126 24.23 21.06 27.38
C GLY A 126 22.85 21.43 26.82
N MET A 127 21.77 20.88 27.36
CA MET A 127 20.47 20.82 26.69
C MET A 127 19.52 22.00 27.01
N PRO A 128 19.10 22.82 26.01
CA PRO A 128 18.07 23.84 26.22
C PRO A 128 16.67 23.23 26.37
N VAL A 129 15.81 23.86 27.17
CA VAL A 129 14.45 23.37 27.47
C VAL A 129 13.59 23.24 26.20
N GLY A 130 12.75 22.20 26.14
CA GLY A 130 11.56 22.14 25.28
C GLY A 130 11.74 21.86 23.78
N ARG A 131 12.94 21.98 23.18
CA ARG A 131 13.16 21.68 21.74
C ARG A 131 13.96 20.41 21.48
N LEU A 132 15.17 20.35 22.02
CA LEU A 132 16.04 19.17 21.97
C LEU A 132 16.20 18.56 23.36
N GLY A 133 16.06 19.41 24.39
CA GLY A 133 16.61 19.14 25.71
C GLY A 133 15.64 18.69 26.77
N LYS A 134 15.58 19.45 27.86
CA LYS A 134 14.90 19.08 29.09
C LYS A 134 13.39 19.08 28.92
N ASN A 135 12.71 18.10 29.50
CA ASN A 135 11.24 18.01 29.59
C ASN A 135 10.50 18.19 28.24
N VAL A 136 11.05 17.63 27.15
CA VAL A 136 10.53 17.83 25.79
C VAL A 136 9.07 17.39 25.64
N GLN A 137 8.67 16.25 26.23
CA GLN A 137 7.29 15.78 26.08
C GLN A 137 6.30 16.75 26.74
N THR A 138 6.63 17.24 27.94
CA THR A 138 5.81 18.18 28.70
C THR A 138 5.61 19.48 27.94
N TYR A 139 6.68 20.09 27.44
CA TYR A 139 6.56 21.32 26.67
C TYR A 139 5.82 21.12 25.35
N TYR A 140 5.99 19.98 24.67
CA TYR A 140 5.25 19.69 23.45
C TYR A 140 3.74 19.57 23.72
N ILE A 141 3.34 18.87 24.78
CA ILE A 141 1.93 18.69 25.13
C ILE A 141 1.31 20.01 25.62
N ALA A 142 2.00 20.75 26.48
CA ALA A 142 1.57 22.08 26.94
C ALA A 142 1.33 23.03 25.76
N LYS A 143 2.20 22.97 24.73
CA LYS A 143 2.09 23.83 23.55
C LYS A 143 0.81 23.62 22.73
N LEU A 144 0.18 22.45 22.85
CA LEU A 144 -1.10 22.16 22.20
C LEU A 144 -2.29 22.83 22.90
N ALA A 145 -2.13 23.21 24.16
CA ALA A 145 -3.11 23.98 24.92
C ALA A 145 -2.84 25.49 24.86
N GLN A 146 -1.56 25.88 24.88
CA GLN A 146 -1.13 27.28 24.77
C GLN A 146 0.17 27.36 23.98
N PHE A 147 0.14 27.99 22.80
CA PHE A 147 1.25 27.96 21.87
C PHE A 147 2.51 28.72 22.37
N ASP A 148 2.32 29.84 23.07
CA ASP A 148 3.41 30.60 23.70
C ASP A 148 3.54 30.22 25.19
N LEU A 149 4.69 29.64 25.54
CA LEU A 149 5.01 29.19 26.89
C LEU A 149 6.08 30.06 27.57
N ASN A 150 6.57 31.13 26.92
CA ASN A 150 7.74 31.89 27.39
C ASN A 150 7.56 32.57 28.75
N HIS A 151 6.31 32.81 29.15
CA HIS A 151 5.96 33.48 30.40
C HIS A 151 5.53 32.54 31.52
N LEU A 152 5.52 31.23 31.27
CA LEU A 152 5.07 30.23 32.24
C LEU A 152 6.25 29.64 33.01
N SER A 153 6.09 29.45 34.31
CA SER A 153 6.99 28.66 35.13
C SER A 153 6.91 27.17 34.74
N PRO A 154 7.94 26.37 35.06
CA PRO A 154 7.94 24.93 34.78
C PRO A 154 6.71 24.18 35.35
N ASP A 155 6.24 24.58 36.53
CA ASP A 155 5.06 23.98 37.18
C ASP A 155 3.76 24.35 36.45
N GLU A 156 3.61 25.60 35.99
CA GLU A 156 2.47 26.01 35.16
C GLU A 156 2.45 25.27 33.81
N VAL A 157 3.63 25.06 33.20
CA VAL A 157 3.76 24.26 31.97
C VAL A 157 3.35 22.81 32.21
N PHE A 158 3.75 22.22 33.34
CA PHE A 158 3.37 20.87 33.72
C PHE A 158 1.86 20.73 33.94
N ASP A 159 1.25 21.65 34.69
CA ASP A 159 -0.19 21.67 34.92
C ASP A 159 -0.98 21.81 33.61
N LEU A 160 -0.48 22.65 32.69
CA LEU A 160 -1.06 22.81 31.37
C LEU A 160 -0.95 21.52 30.56
N ALA A 161 0.23 20.88 30.54
CA ALA A 161 0.43 19.62 29.83
C ALA A 161 -0.48 18.51 30.37
N LYS A 162 -0.59 18.39 31.69
CA LYS A 162 -1.46 17.40 32.35
C LYS A 162 -2.93 17.60 32.01
N LYS A 163 -3.42 18.85 32.08
CA LYS A 163 -4.79 19.21 31.64
C LYS A 163 -5.02 18.90 30.17
N GLN A 164 -4.00 19.06 29.33
CA GLN A 164 -4.10 18.75 27.91
C GLN A 164 -4.13 17.25 27.63
N LEU A 165 -3.37 16.43 28.37
CA LEU A 165 -3.47 14.96 28.31
C LEU A 165 -4.90 14.47 28.57
N ASP A 166 -5.61 15.11 29.50
CA ASP A 166 -7.01 14.77 29.76
C ASP A 166 -7.95 15.04 28.58
N ARG A 167 -7.63 16.03 27.73
CA ARG A 167 -8.44 16.47 26.59
C ARG A 167 -8.09 15.79 25.28
N LEU A 168 -6.90 15.21 25.19
CA LEU A 168 -6.47 14.44 24.02
C LEU A 168 -7.43 13.26 23.80
N ALA A 169 -7.90 13.13 22.55
CA ALA A 169 -8.74 12.01 22.13
C ALA A 169 -7.99 10.68 22.34
N PHE A 170 -6.67 10.69 22.10
CA PHE A 170 -5.82 9.52 22.30
C PHE A 170 -4.41 9.89 22.79
N VAL A 171 -3.90 9.10 23.74
CA VAL A 171 -2.51 9.12 24.20
C VAL A 171 -2.00 7.68 24.27
N GLY A 172 -1.09 7.32 23.38
CA GLY A 172 -0.44 6.00 23.36
C GLY A 172 0.85 5.97 24.19
N ILE A 173 1.25 4.76 24.58
CA ILE A 173 2.52 4.47 25.28
C ILE A 173 3.38 3.60 24.38
N LEU A 174 4.56 4.08 24.00
CA LEU A 174 5.44 3.39 23.07
C LEU A 174 5.84 1.98 23.57
N GLU A 175 6.07 1.85 24.87
CA GLU A 175 6.44 0.58 25.52
C GLU A 175 5.32 -0.47 25.40
N ARG A 176 4.07 -0.03 25.19
CA ARG A 176 2.89 -0.87 24.91
C ARG A 176 2.27 -0.50 23.56
N PHE A 177 3.10 -0.35 22.52
CA PHE A 177 2.63 0.22 21.25
C PHE A 177 1.51 -0.58 20.59
N GLN A 178 1.55 -1.92 20.59
CA GLN A 178 0.47 -2.73 20.02
C GLN A 178 -0.87 -2.51 20.75
N ASP A 179 -0.84 -2.46 22.08
CA ASP A 179 -2.02 -2.17 22.90
C ASP A 179 -2.52 -0.74 22.69
N SER A 180 -1.59 0.20 22.48
CA SER A 180 -1.91 1.58 22.10
C SER A 180 -2.65 1.64 20.76
N LEU A 181 -2.24 0.84 19.78
CA LEU A 181 -2.94 0.75 18.49
C LEU A 181 -4.32 0.08 18.61
N PHE A 182 -4.48 -0.89 19.51
CA PHE A 182 -5.79 -1.46 19.83
C PHE A 182 -6.72 -0.43 20.47
N LEU A 183 -6.23 0.35 21.43
CA LEU A 183 -7.00 1.43 22.04
C LEU A 183 -7.39 2.50 21.00
N LEU A 184 -6.47 2.86 20.10
CA LEU A 184 -6.76 3.77 18.99
C LEU A 184 -7.86 3.21 18.07
N SER A 185 -7.76 1.92 17.71
CA SER A 185 -8.74 1.24 16.86
C SER A 185 -10.13 1.25 17.48
N TYR A 186 -10.20 0.99 18.79
CA TYR A 186 -11.45 1.08 19.55
C TYR A 186 -12.05 2.48 19.56
N ILE A 187 -11.25 3.50 19.90
CA ILE A 187 -11.70 4.88 20.01
C ILE A 187 -12.34 5.36 18.70
N PHE A 188 -11.70 5.09 17.57
CA PHE A 188 -12.16 5.55 16.26
C PHE A 188 -13.00 4.54 15.48
N GLY A 189 -13.24 3.35 16.03
CA GLY A 189 -14.00 2.29 15.37
C GLY A 189 -13.29 1.70 14.14
N TRP A 190 -11.98 1.89 14.06
CA TRP A 190 -11.17 1.37 12.98
C TRP A 190 -10.94 -0.12 13.14
N LYS A 191 -10.67 -0.79 12.02
CA LYS A 191 -10.23 -2.18 12.02
C LYS A 191 -8.97 -2.31 12.90
N PRO A 192 -8.84 -3.35 13.74
CA PRO A 192 -7.69 -3.50 14.63
C PRO A 192 -6.36 -3.39 13.89
N ILE A 193 -5.59 -2.37 14.25
CA ILE A 193 -4.31 -2.06 13.64
C ILE A 193 -3.24 -2.99 14.23
N ILE A 194 -2.61 -3.79 13.37
CA ILE A 194 -1.52 -4.69 13.75
C ILE A 194 -0.19 -4.05 13.39
N ASN A 195 0.71 -3.97 14.37
CA ASN A 195 2.05 -3.43 14.18
C ASN A 195 2.94 -4.41 13.40
N THR A 196 2.78 -4.42 12.08
CA THR A 196 3.62 -5.19 11.15
C THR A 196 4.85 -4.40 10.68
N ARG A 197 4.84 -3.06 10.87
CA ARG A 197 5.89 -2.16 10.40
C ARG A 197 6.98 -1.97 11.46
N ARG A 198 8.05 -2.75 11.38
CA ARG A 198 9.30 -2.46 12.11
C ARG A 198 10.15 -1.43 11.38
N GLU A 199 9.60 -0.25 11.09
CA GLU A 199 10.39 0.86 10.55
C GLU A 199 11.31 1.41 11.65
N ASN A 200 12.61 1.41 11.43
CA ASN A 200 13.61 2.08 12.27
C ASN A 200 13.81 1.54 13.71
N ALA A 201 13.58 0.25 13.96
CA ALA A 201 14.12 -0.36 15.17
C ALA A 201 15.66 -0.23 15.14
N ALA A 202 16.24 0.51 16.10
CA ALA A 202 17.69 0.69 16.18
C ALA A 202 18.36 -0.69 16.28
N LYS A 203 19.25 -1.01 15.32
CA LYS A 203 19.94 -2.30 15.24
C LYS A 203 20.98 -2.48 16.35
N ASP A 204 21.54 -1.37 16.83
CA ASP A 204 22.52 -1.32 17.91
C ASP A 204 21.97 -0.46 19.05
N LYS A 205 21.13 -1.05 19.92
CA LYS A 205 20.95 -0.47 21.25
C LYS A 205 22.17 -0.91 22.06
N LYS A 206 23.05 0.01 22.45
CA LYS A 206 23.85 -0.24 23.66
C LYS A 206 22.86 -0.65 24.74
N SER A 207 23.08 -1.77 25.42
CA SER A 207 22.16 -2.13 26.50
C SER A 207 22.19 -0.99 27.53
N LYS A 208 21.04 -0.66 28.14
CA LYS A 208 21.00 0.41 29.16
C LYS A 208 22.04 0.19 30.28
N GLU A 209 22.54 -1.05 30.43
CA GLU A 209 23.57 -1.47 31.38
C GLU A 209 24.98 -0.94 31.04
N GLU A 210 25.24 -0.54 29.78
CA GLU A 210 26.51 0.04 29.36
C GLU A 210 26.61 1.55 29.64
N ILE A 211 25.51 2.19 30.04
CA ILE A 211 25.47 3.64 30.31
C ILE A 211 25.79 3.87 31.80
N PRO A 212 26.74 4.75 32.15
CA PRO A 212 27.07 5.02 33.55
C PRO A 212 25.84 5.46 34.37
N PRO A 213 25.64 4.92 35.60
CA PRO A 213 24.50 5.30 36.45
C PRO A 213 24.40 6.81 36.71
N SER A 214 25.54 7.50 36.82
CA SER A 214 25.61 8.96 36.96
C SER A 214 24.99 9.69 35.77
N THR A 215 25.25 9.22 34.54
CA THR A 215 24.67 9.78 33.32
C THR A 215 23.16 9.57 33.28
N ILE A 216 22.67 8.38 33.68
CA ILE A 216 21.23 8.11 33.75
C ILE A 216 20.55 9.03 34.77
N GLU A 217 21.15 9.24 35.94
CA GLU A 217 20.61 10.11 36.97
C GLU A 217 20.57 11.58 36.53
N LEU A 218 21.61 12.04 35.85
CA LEU A 218 21.61 13.37 35.22
C LEU A 218 20.47 13.53 34.21
N ILE A 219 20.22 12.54 33.35
CA ILE A 219 19.11 12.58 32.39
C ILE A 219 17.77 12.68 33.11
N LYS A 220 17.58 11.92 34.21
CA LYS A 220 16.35 11.98 35.01
C LYS A 220 16.14 13.35 35.65
N GLN A 221 17.17 13.93 36.27
CA GLN A 221 17.12 15.28 36.85
C GLN A 221 16.72 16.33 35.81
N ASN A 222 17.16 16.14 34.57
CA ASN A 222 16.81 17.00 33.44
C ASN A 222 15.46 16.66 32.77
N SER A 223 14.76 15.63 33.24
CA SER A 223 13.51 15.13 32.66
C SER A 223 12.40 14.93 33.71
N LEU A 224 12.49 15.58 34.89
CA LEU A 224 11.55 15.37 36.00
C LEU A 224 10.09 15.59 35.59
N LEU A 225 9.78 16.68 34.88
CA LEU A 225 8.41 16.93 34.44
C LEU A 225 7.93 15.90 33.42
N ASP A 226 8.82 15.46 32.51
CA ASP A 226 8.49 14.38 31.57
C ASP A 226 8.24 13.05 32.29
N ILE A 227 8.96 12.77 33.37
CA ILE A 227 8.77 11.56 34.19
C ILE A 227 7.40 11.58 34.86
N ASP A 228 7.05 12.69 35.51
CA ASP A 228 5.77 12.84 36.19
C ASP A 228 4.60 12.81 35.18
N LEU A 229 4.77 13.47 34.03
CA LEU A 229 3.77 13.50 32.97
C LEU A 229 3.60 12.13 32.33
N TYR A 230 4.69 11.41 32.08
CA TYR A 230 4.66 10.06 31.52
C TYR A 230 4.00 9.07 32.49
N GLN A 231 4.27 9.18 33.79
CA GLN A 231 3.60 8.35 34.79
C GLN A 231 2.09 8.61 34.81
N TYR A 232 1.67 9.89 34.77
CA TYR A 232 0.26 10.25 34.64
C TYR A 232 -0.38 9.68 33.36
N ALA A 233 0.28 9.83 32.22
CA ALA A 233 -0.19 9.32 30.94
C ALA A 233 -0.31 7.78 30.93
N LYS A 234 0.62 7.09 31.59
CA LYS A 234 0.60 5.64 31.74
C LYS A 234 -0.61 5.19 32.57
N GLU A 235 -0.87 5.83 33.71
CA GLU A 235 -2.07 5.54 34.53
C GLU A 235 -3.37 5.77 33.76
N LEU A 236 -3.44 6.87 33.00
CA LEU A 236 -4.56 7.17 32.11
C LEU A 236 -4.73 6.08 31.03
N PHE A 237 -3.63 5.66 30.40
CA PHE A 237 -3.64 4.60 29.40
C PHE A 237 -4.11 3.25 29.96
N GLU A 238 -3.57 2.81 31.10
CA GLU A 238 -3.96 1.55 31.75
C GLU A 238 -5.45 1.53 32.08
N THR A 239 -5.97 2.64 32.60
CA THR A 239 -7.39 2.80 32.92
C THR A 239 -8.25 2.64 31.66
N ARG A 240 -7.97 3.43 30.61
CA ARG A 240 -8.72 3.41 29.35
C ARG A 240 -8.63 2.06 28.64
N PHE A 241 -7.48 1.41 28.68
CA PHE A 241 -7.27 0.10 28.06
C PHE A 241 -8.06 -1.01 28.78
N ALA A 242 -8.04 -1.03 30.12
CA ALA A 242 -8.83 -1.98 30.90
C ALA A 242 -10.34 -1.78 30.70
N GLU A 243 -10.80 -0.53 30.62
CA GLU A 243 -12.18 -0.18 30.30
C GLU A 243 -12.59 -0.67 28.90
N MET A 244 -11.78 -0.39 27.88
CA MET A 244 -11.98 -0.92 26.54
C MET A 244 -12.14 -2.45 26.55
N GLN A 245 -11.24 -3.18 27.20
CA GLN A 245 -11.30 -4.64 27.26
C GLN A 245 -12.60 -5.14 27.90
N ARG A 246 -13.06 -4.48 28.97
CA ARG A 246 -14.32 -4.82 29.65
C ARG A 246 -15.55 -4.58 28.77
N ASP A 247 -15.59 -3.47 28.03
CA ASP A 247 -16.71 -3.18 27.12
C ASP A 247 -16.75 -4.13 25.93
N LEU A 248 -15.59 -4.43 25.35
CA LEU A 248 -15.47 -5.43 24.28
C LEU A 248 -15.98 -6.79 24.72
N LEU A 249 -15.63 -7.24 25.94
CA LEU A 249 -16.17 -8.47 26.52
C LEU A 249 -17.68 -8.40 26.76
N THR A 250 -18.16 -7.27 27.28
CA THR A 250 -19.59 -7.08 27.56
C THR A 250 -20.42 -7.15 26.28
N LYS A 251 -19.95 -6.52 25.19
CA LYS A 251 -20.68 -6.46 23.92
C LYS A 251 -20.50 -7.70 23.05
N TYR A 252 -19.28 -8.24 23.00
CA TYR A 252 -18.90 -9.23 22.00
C TYR A 252 -18.37 -10.54 22.60
N GLY A 253 -18.18 -10.62 23.92
CA GLY A 253 -17.58 -11.78 24.58
C GLY A 253 -18.35 -13.09 24.40
N ALA A 254 -19.67 -13.04 24.18
CA ALA A 254 -20.48 -14.22 23.87
C ALA A 254 -20.08 -14.91 22.54
N PHE A 255 -19.44 -14.19 21.63
CA PHE A 255 -19.00 -14.70 20.33
C PHE A 255 -17.60 -15.32 20.36
N THR A 256 -16.84 -15.10 21.43
CA THR A 256 -15.51 -15.68 21.66
C THR A 256 -15.60 -16.78 22.70
N HIS A 257 -15.01 -17.95 22.42
CA HIS A 257 -15.06 -19.20 23.20
C HIS A 257 -15.67 -19.16 24.62
N PRO A 258 -16.64 -20.06 24.95
CA PRO A 258 -17.38 -20.06 26.23
C PRO A 258 -16.57 -20.44 27.49
N GLN A 259 -15.23 -20.47 27.45
CA GLN A 259 -14.38 -20.80 28.59
C GLN A 259 -13.54 -19.60 29.06
N THR A 260 -13.99 -18.98 30.15
CA THR A 260 -13.24 -18.10 31.07
C THR A 260 -12.08 -17.30 30.44
N VAL A 261 -12.40 -16.17 29.81
CA VAL A 261 -11.38 -15.15 29.50
C VAL A 261 -10.77 -14.69 30.83
N LYS A 262 -9.50 -15.03 31.08
CA LYS A 262 -8.77 -14.52 32.24
C LYS A 262 -8.37 -13.08 31.98
N GLU A 263 -8.57 -12.20 32.96
CA GLU A 263 -8.01 -10.85 32.92
C GLU A 263 -6.50 -10.90 33.29
N PRO A 264 -5.62 -10.16 32.57
CA PRO A 264 -5.91 -9.35 31.38
C PRO A 264 -6.06 -10.21 30.11
N MET A 265 -6.97 -9.78 29.23
CA MET A 265 -7.26 -10.47 27.97
C MET A 265 -6.03 -10.50 27.05
N SER A 266 -5.79 -11.61 26.37
CA SER A 266 -4.69 -11.75 25.40
C SER A 266 -4.86 -10.81 24.20
N SER A 267 -3.75 -10.48 23.53
CA SER A 267 -3.78 -9.63 22.32
C SER A 267 -4.61 -10.26 21.19
N GLN A 268 -4.62 -11.59 21.08
CA GLN A 268 -5.42 -12.30 20.06
C GLN A 268 -6.93 -12.12 20.31
N VAL A 269 -7.38 -12.37 21.54
CA VAL A 269 -8.81 -12.19 21.88
C VAL A 269 -9.20 -10.72 21.77
N THR A 270 -8.30 -9.80 22.16
CA THR A 270 -8.54 -8.35 22.01
C THR A 270 -8.73 -7.97 20.53
N GLN A 271 -7.88 -8.50 19.65
CA GLN A 271 -8.00 -8.29 18.20
C GLN A 271 -9.32 -8.84 17.65
N GLU A 272 -9.72 -10.07 18.00
CA GLU A 272 -10.95 -10.69 17.52
C GLU A 272 -12.21 -9.88 17.92
N LEU A 273 -12.27 -9.42 19.17
CA LEU A 273 -13.39 -8.58 19.64
C LEU A 273 -13.37 -7.19 18.99
N LEU A 274 -12.18 -6.62 18.73
CA LEU A 274 -12.04 -5.37 18.00
C LEU A 274 -12.49 -5.47 16.55
N GLU A 275 -12.28 -6.61 15.88
CA GLU A 275 -12.82 -6.80 14.53
C GLU A 275 -14.35 -6.71 14.53
N ARG A 276 -15.02 -7.33 15.52
CA ARG A 276 -16.47 -7.24 15.68
C ARG A 276 -16.93 -5.82 16.00
N HIS A 277 -16.19 -5.12 16.87
CA HIS A 277 -16.46 -3.73 17.20
C HIS A 277 -16.39 -2.83 15.96
N ALA A 278 -15.35 -2.97 15.14
CA ALA A 278 -15.17 -2.21 13.90
C ALA A 278 -16.27 -2.54 12.88
N GLU A 279 -16.67 -3.80 12.75
CA GLU A 279 -17.78 -4.22 11.88
C GLU A 279 -19.10 -3.57 12.28
N GLN A 280 -19.44 -3.63 13.57
CA GLN A 280 -20.69 -3.04 14.05
C GLN A 280 -20.70 -1.52 13.86
N ARG A 281 -19.57 -0.84 14.13
CA ARG A 281 -19.45 0.60 13.90
C ARG A 281 -19.53 0.95 12.41
N PHE A 282 -18.92 0.15 11.55
CA PHE A 282 -19.05 0.33 10.10
C PHE A 282 -20.50 0.23 9.63
N LEU A 283 -21.25 -0.79 10.08
CA LEU A 283 -22.68 -0.96 9.73
C LEU A 283 -23.53 0.22 10.21
N ASN A 284 -23.28 0.74 11.41
CA ASN A 284 -24.03 1.87 11.95
C ASN A 284 -23.84 3.14 11.11
N LEU A 285 -22.65 3.33 10.54
CA LEU A 285 -22.32 4.47 9.68
C LEU A 285 -22.66 4.24 8.20
N ASN A 286 -22.80 3.00 7.77
CA ASN A 286 -23.00 2.61 6.37
C ASN A 286 -24.11 1.54 6.28
N PRO A 287 -25.39 1.92 6.50
CA PRO A 287 -26.50 0.97 6.49
C PRO A 287 -26.73 0.34 5.11
N ASP A 288 -26.41 1.08 4.03
CA ASP A 288 -26.60 0.65 2.65
C ASP A 288 -25.27 0.22 2.03
N ILE A 289 -24.99 -1.09 2.06
CA ILE A 289 -23.80 -1.66 1.43
C ILE A 289 -24.07 -1.87 -0.07
N SER A 290 -23.21 -1.28 -0.90
CA SER A 290 -23.28 -1.40 -2.35
C SER A 290 -22.98 -2.83 -2.83
N ASN A 291 -23.58 -3.22 -3.96
CA ASN A 291 -23.25 -4.45 -4.69
C ASN A 291 -22.04 -4.27 -5.64
N SER A 292 -21.55 -3.04 -5.78
CA SER A 292 -20.38 -2.68 -6.58
C SER A 292 -19.43 -1.78 -5.80
N LEU A 293 -18.13 -2.01 -5.93
CA LEU A 293 -17.08 -1.27 -5.24
C LEU A 293 -15.93 -0.96 -6.18
N SER A 294 -15.51 0.30 -6.21
CA SER A 294 -14.23 0.71 -6.79
C SER A 294 -13.29 1.06 -5.64
N TYR A 295 -12.02 0.65 -5.74
CA TYR A 295 -11.00 0.95 -4.74
C TYR A 295 -9.66 1.17 -5.44
N ASP A 296 -9.06 2.33 -5.29
CA ASP A 296 -7.81 2.71 -6.00
C ASP A 296 -6.67 3.09 -5.04
N PHE A 297 -6.79 2.64 -3.79
CA PHE A 297 -5.85 2.90 -2.70
C PHE A 297 -5.73 4.37 -2.31
N VAL A 298 -6.51 5.31 -2.85
CA VAL A 298 -6.58 6.65 -2.26
C VAL A 298 -7.45 6.66 -1.02
N GLU A 299 -8.34 5.69 -0.84
CA GLU A 299 -9.21 5.50 0.33
C GLU A 299 -8.46 4.89 1.55
N PRO A 300 -9.08 4.87 2.75
CA PRO A 300 -8.54 4.19 3.92
C PRO A 300 -8.26 2.70 3.69
N LEU A 301 -7.11 2.23 4.14
CA LEU A 301 -6.65 0.85 3.98
C LEU A 301 -7.24 -0.07 5.06
N ARG A 302 -8.11 -1.00 4.65
CA ARG A 302 -8.71 -2.02 5.53
C ARG A 302 -8.01 -3.38 5.45
N GLY A 303 -6.70 -3.38 5.64
CA GLY A 303 -5.89 -4.57 5.35
C GLY A 303 -4.47 -4.51 5.87
N THR A 304 -3.73 -5.61 5.69
CA THR A 304 -2.34 -5.76 6.13
C THR A 304 -1.45 -6.29 5.01
N GLY A 305 -0.12 -6.28 5.20
CA GLY A 305 0.83 -6.77 4.20
C GLY A 305 1.04 -5.86 3.00
N TRP A 306 0.70 -4.57 3.15
CA TRP A 306 0.93 -3.53 2.15
C TRP A 306 2.03 -2.57 2.60
N HIS A 307 2.89 -2.19 1.67
CA HIS A 307 3.74 -1.01 1.81
C HIS A 307 2.91 0.28 1.83
N ARG A 308 3.57 1.39 2.17
CA ARG A 308 2.98 2.72 2.14
C ARG A 308 2.35 3.03 0.77
N ARG A 309 1.31 3.85 0.78
CA ARG A 309 0.69 4.40 -0.44
C ARG A 309 1.72 5.16 -1.25
N GLU A 310 1.71 4.89 -2.54
CA GLU A 310 2.40 5.67 -3.55
C GLU A 310 1.34 6.20 -4.52
N SER A 311 1.65 7.31 -5.19
CA SER A 311 0.72 7.94 -6.13
C SER A 311 1.39 8.13 -7.47
N LEU A 312 0.62 7.97 -8.54
CA LEU A 312 1.02 8.37 -9.88
C LEU A 312 0.74 9.88 -10.08
N ASN A 313 1.22 10.43 -11.20
CA ASN A 313 1.04 11.86 -11.53
C ASN A 313 -0.44 12.27 -11.64
N ASP A 314 -1.33 11.32 -11.91
CA ASP A 314 -2.79 11.51 -11.98
C ASP A 314 -3.47 11.42 -10.60
N ARG A 315 -2.69 11.37 -9.51
CA ARG A 315 -3.10 11.18 -8.12
C ARG A 315 -3.70 9.81 -7.79
N SER A 316 -3.79 8.88 -8.75
CA SER A 316 -4.22 7.51 -8.44
C SER A 316 -3.24 6.84 -7.49
N GLY A 317 -3.78 6.17 -6.48
CA GLY A 317 -3.01 5.46 -5.47
C GLY A 317 -2.55 4.09 -5.98
N TYR A 318 -1.46 3.58 -5.43
CA TYR A 318 -1.10 2.17 -5.56
C TYR A 318 -0.29 1.73 -4.35
N ARG A 319 -0.28 0.43 -4.10
CA ARG A 319 0.51 -0.17 -3.02
C ARG A 319 1.19 -1.45 -3.48
N TRP A 320 2.39 -1.66 -2.98
CA TRP A 320 3.12 -2.90 -3.14
C TRP A 320 2.71 -3.91 -2.07
N ILE A 321 2.48 -5.16 -2.46
CA ILE A 321 2.48 -6.29 -1.53
C ILE A 321 3.87 -6.36 -0.89
N GLY A 322 3.93 -6.41 0.44
CA GLY A 322 5.18 -6.55 1.18
C GLY A 322 5.13 -5.97 2.61
N PRO A 323 6.16 -6.24 3.42
CA PRO A 323 7.37 -7.00 3.10
C PRO A 323 7.17 -8.53 3.07
N GLU A 324 6.03 -9.01 3.53
CA GLU A 324 5.65 -10.43 3.46
C GLU A 324 5.17 -10.82 2.05
N THR A 325 5.01 -12.11 1.81
CA THR A 325 4.50 -12.64 0.52
C THR A 325 2.98 -12.56 0.38
N SER A 326 2.28 -12.02 1.37
CA SER A 326 0.83 -11.89 1.34
C SER A 326 0.35 -10.53 1.83
N ALA A 327 -0.69 -10.02 1.18
CA ALA A 327 -1.43 -8.83 1.61
C ALA A 327 -2.92 -9.15 1.70
N THR A 328 -3.64 -8.47 2.59
CA THR A 328 -5.08 -8.61 2.76
C THR A 328 -5.79 -7.30 2.48
N LEU A 329 -7.00 -7.35 1.93
CA LEU A 329 -7.89 -6.20 1.82
C LEU A 329 -9.32 -6.65 2.12
N ASP A 330 -9.97 -5.99 3.07
CA ASP A 330 -11.35 -6.29 3.44
C ASP A 330 -12.29 -5.29 2.76
N PHE A 331 -13.33 -5.79 2.09
CA PHE A 331 -14.34 -4.96 1.46
C PHE A 331 -15.77 -5.29 1.94
N PRO A 332 -16.63 -4.28 2.04
CA PRO A 332 -18.05 -4.46 2.32
C PRO A 332 -18.79 -4.49 0.98
N VAL A 333 -19.05 -5.68 0.43
CA VAL A 333 -19.88 -5.85 -0.77
C VAL A 333 -20.94 -6.89 -0.46
N ALA A 334 -22.21 -6.52 -0.69
CA ALA A 334 -23.34 -7.40 -0.58
C ALA A 334 -23.79 -7.79 -2.00
N SER A 335 -23.83 -9.09 -2.31
CA SER A 335 -24.29 -9.59 -3.60
C SER A 335 -25.12 -10.86 -3.40
N ASP A 336 -26.23 -10.96 -4.14
CA ASP A 336 -27.10 -12.13 -4.17
C ASP A 336 -26.73 -13.13 -5.28
N GLU A 337 -25.73 -12.79 -6.09
CA GLU A 337 -25.15 -13.60 -7.17
C GLU A 337 -23.62 -13.58 -7.13
N ASP A 338 -22.99 -14.28 -8.08
CA ASP A 338 -21.55 -14.29 -8.28
C ASP A 338 -21.05 -12.89 -8.67
N VAL A 339 -19.89 -12.51 -8.14
CA VAL A 339 -19.26 -11.22 -8.44
C VAL A 339 -18.00 -11.40 -9.26
N ILE A 340 -17.65 -10.37 -10.01
CA ILE A 340 -16.37 -10.24 -10.69
C ILE A 340 -15.49 -9.34 -9.85
N ILE A 341 -14.23 -9.75 -9.65
CA ILE A 341 -13.16 -8.90 -9.15
C ILE A 341 -12.18 -8.65 -10.28
N GLU A 342 -12.00 -7.39 -10.65
CA GLU A 342 -10.95 -6.94 -11.55
C GLU A 342 -9.83 -6.26 -10.75
N ILE A 343 -8.58 -6.60 -11.05
CA ILE A 343 -7.40 -6.09 -10.35
C ILE A 343 -6.45 -5.50 -11.39
N LYS A 344 -6.14 -4.21 -11.24
CA LYS A 344 -5.12 -3.55 -12.06
C LYS A 344 -3.80 -3.55 -11.32
N THR A 345 -2.80 -4.23 -11.86
CA THR A 345 -1.41 -4.14 -11.40
C THR A 345 -0.61 -3.23 -12.31
N ILE A 346 0.35 -2.53 -11.72
CA ILE A 346 1.23 -1.60 -12.42
C ILE A 346 2.68 -1.87 -12.06
N CYS A 347 3.61 -1.20 -12.74
CA CYS A 347 5.03 -1.29 -12.44
C CYS A 347 5.57 -2.73 -12.43
N ASN A 348 4.95 -3.69 -13.15
CA ASN A 348 5.40 -5.09 -13.05
C ASN A 348 6.82 -5.29 -13.63
N TYR A 349 7.37 -4.30 -14.36
CA TYR A 349 8.78 -4.29 -14.76
C TYR A 349 9.75 -4.08 -13.59
N ALA A 350 9.26 -3.58 -12.44
CA ALA A 350 10.06 -3.34 -11.24
C ALA A 350 10.05 -4.54 -10.27
N THR A 351 9.54 -5.68 -10.71
CA THR A 351 9.68 -6.99 -10.06
C THR A 351 10.20 -8.02 -11.06
N THR A 352 10.51 -9.24 -10.61
CA THR A 352 10.99 -10.30 -11.50
C THR A 352 9.83 -11.03 -12.20
N PRO A 353 10.02 -11.59 -13.42
CA PRO A 353 8.96 -12.27 -14.15
C PRO A 353 8.28 -13.42 -13.38
N ASP A 354 9.04 -14.16 -12.56
CA ASP A 354 8.48 -15.24 -11.73
C ASP A 354 7.53 -14.71 -10.65
N VAL A 355 7.86 -13.58 -10.01
CA VAL A 355 6.99 -12.94 -9.02
C VAL A 355 5.75 -12.38 -9.70
N ALA A 356 5.90 -11.66 -10.81
CA ALA A 356 4.78 -11.09 -11.58
C ALA A 356 3.80 -12.15 -12.11
N ALA A 357 4.25 -13.38 -12.35
CA ALA A 357 3.43 -14.51 -12.78
C ALA A 357 2.82 -15.31 -11.62
N SER A 358 3.25 -15.07 -10.38
CA SER A 358 2.86 -15.86 -9.20
C SER A 358 1.65 -15.33 -8.44
N LEU A 359 1.04 -14.21 -8.89
CA LEU A 359 -0.09 -13.60 -8.20
C LEU A 359 -1.24 -14.60 -8.09
N THR A 360 -1.68 -14.85 -6.87
CA THR A 360 -2.88 -15.64 -6.56
C THR A 360 -3.81 -14.83 -5.68
N LEU A 361 -5.10 -15.15 -5.76
CA LEU A 361 -6.16 -14.52 -4.99
C LEU A 361 -6.96 -15.58 -4.26
N ASP A 362 -7.28 -15.28 -3.02
CA ASP A 362 -8.17 -16.03 -2.16
C ASP A 362 -9.23 -15.07 -1.60
N VAL A 363 -10.48 -15.53 -1.51
CA VAL A 363 -11.60 -14.79 -0.93
C VAL A 363 -12.16 -15.60 0.23
N ASN A 364 -12.06 -15.05 1.45
CA ASN A 364 -12.53 -15.70 2.68
C ASN A 364 -11.97 -17.13 2.91
N GLY A 365 -10.76 -17.43 2.44
CA GLY A 365 -10.17 -18.77 2.52
C GLY A 365 -10.51 -19.70 1.35
N HIS A 366 -11.22 -19.19 0.34
CA HIS A 366 -11.50 -19.88 -0.91
C HIS A 366 -10.60 -19.35 -2.04
N PRO A 367 -9.67 -20.17 -2.58
CA PRO A 367 -8.89 -19.80 -3.75
C PRO A 367 -9.78 -19.52 -4.97
N VAL A 368 -9.50 -18.42 -5.68
CA VAL A 368 -10.19 -18.06 -6.92
C VAL A 368 -9.21 -17.97 -8.07
N GLN A 369 -9.63 -18.41 -9.25
CA GLN A 369 -8.77 -18.42 -10.43
C GLN A 369 -8.66 -17.00 -11.01
N LEU A 370 -7.43 -16.52 -11.19
CA LEU A 370 -7.14 -15.26 -11.88
C LEU A 370 -6.86 -15.51 -13.37
N GLU A 371 -7.57 -14.77 -14.21
CA GLU A 371 -7.34 -14.69 -15.65
C GLU A 371 -6.78 -13.33 -16.02
N ILE A 372 -5.89 -13.27 -17.02
CA ILE A 372 -5.39 -11.99 -17.52
C ILE A 372 -6.35 -11.48 -18.61
N LEU A 373 -7.08 -10.41 -18.31
CA LEU A 373 -7.92 -9.71 -19.29
C LEU A 373 -7.07 -8.98 -20.32
N TYR A 374 -6.04 -8.30 -19.84
CA TYR A 374 -5.17 -7.44 -20.63
C TYR A 374 -3.78 -7.36 -19.99
N SER A 375 -2.76 -7.28 -20.84
CA SER A 375 -1.40 -6.89 -20.45
C SER A 375 -0.86 -5.97 -21.52
N ASP A 376 -0.20 -4.89 -21.13
CA ASP A 376 0.40 -3.94 -22.06
C ASP A 376 1.72 -4.44 -22.64
N ARG A 377 2.29 -3.66 -23.57
CA ARG A 377 3.60 -3.94 -24.15
C ARG A 377 4.69 -3.76 -23.09
N GLY A 378 5.40 -4.84 -22.77
CA GLY A 378 6.41 -4.86 -21.71
C GLY A 378 5.87 -5.31 -20.35
N SER A 379 4.59 -5.70 -20.28
CA SER A 379 3.92 -6.18 -19.07
C SER A 379 3.95 -5.21 -17.89
N SER A 380 4.16 -3.91 -18.10
CA SER A 380 4.15 -2.90 -17.04
C SER A 380 2.79 -2.84 -16.34
N VAL A 381 1.70 -2.93 -17.11
CA VAL A 381 0.32 -2.89 -16.63
C VAL A 381 -0.39 -4.20 -16.97
N ARG A 382 -1.08 -4.79 -16.00
CA ARG A 382 -1.92 -5.98 -16.19
C ARG A 382 -3.28 -5.77 -15.55
N TRP A 383 -4.32 -6.25 -16.23
CA TRP A 383 -5.66 -6.40 -15.68
C TRP A 383 -5.93 -7.88 -15.47
N PHE A 384 -6.13 -8.25 -14.21
CA PHE A 384 -6.59 -9.58 -13.84
C PHE A 384 -8.09 -9.56 -13.58
N ARG A 385 -8.74 -10.70 -13.78
CA ARG A 385 -10.15 -10.95 -13.45
C ARG A 385 -10.28 -12.26 -12.70
N ALA A 386 -11.12 -12.28 -11.68
CA ALA A 386 -11.64 -13.49 -11.06
C ALA A 386 -13.17 -13.43 -11.01
N ILE A 387 -13.82 -14.58 -11.19
CA ILE A 387 -15.24 -14.76 -10.84
C ILE A 387 -15.26 -15.39 -9.44
N VAL A 388 -15.95 -14.74 -8.52
CA VAL A 388 -16.08 -15.18 -7.14
C VAL A 388 -17.51 -15.69 -6.93
N PRO A 389 -17.67 -16.99 -6.63
CA PRO A 389 -18.98 -17.55 -6.34
C PRO A 389 -19.64 -16.85 -5.16
N LYS A 390 -20.95 -16.63 -5.19
CA LYS A 390 -21.71 -16.06 -4.06
C LYS A 390 -21.40 -16.75 -2.73
N VAL A 391 -21.28 -18.08 -2.75
CA VAL A 391 -20.98 -18.88 -1.55
C VAL A 391 -19.61 -18.55 -0.93
N ALA A 392 -18.65 -18.09 -1.72
CA ALA A 392 -17.33 -17.67 -1.20
C ALA A 392 -17.39 -16.29 -0.53
N LEU A 393 -18.42 -15.47 -0.80
CA LEU A 393 -18.64 -14.19 -0.12
C LEU A 393 -19.35 -14.36 1.23
N ASP A 394 -20.17 -15.42 1.38
CA ASP A 394 -20.95 -15.68 2.58
C ASP A 394 -20.09 -16.31 3.69
N ASN A 395 -19.48 -15.45 4.51
CA ASN A 395 -18.62 -15.83 5.63
C ASN A 395 -19.21 -15.49 7.02
N GLY A 396 -20.48 -15.04 7.07
CA GLY A 396 -21.13 -14.58 8.31
C GLY A 396 -20.53 -13.29 8.91
N ARG A 397 -19.79 -12.51 8.12
CA ARG A 397 -19.20 -11.21 8.47
C ARG A 397 -19.67 -10.14 7.48
N VAL A 398 -19.50 -8.88 7.86
CA VAL A 398 -19.83 -7.72 7.01
C VAL A 398 -18.84 -7.57 5.86
N PHE A 399 -17.58 -7.93 6.12
CA PHE A 399 -16.51 -7.81 5.15
C PHE A 399 -16.12 -9.16 4.57
N SER A 400 -15.92 -9.18 3.26
CA SER A 400 -15.17 -10.24 2.59
C SER A 400 -13.70 -9.88 2.52
N ARG A 401 -12.84 -10.82 2.89
CA ARG A 401 -11.39 -10.65 2.91
C ARG A 401 -10.77 -11.21 1.64
N LEU A 402 -10.09 -10.35 0.89
CA LEU A 402 -9.20 -10.75 -0.19
C LEU A 402 -7.81 -10.95 0.36
N THR A 403 -7.21 -12.07 0.00
CA THR A 403 -5.82 -12.37 0.29
C THR A 403 -5.05 -12.53 -1.01
N PHE A 404 -4.19 -11.55 -1.29
CA PHE A 404 -3.27 -11.58 -2.42
C PHE A 404 -2.00 -12.30 -1.97
N ARG A 405 -1.48 -13.20 -2.79
CA ARG A 405 -0.21 -13.88 -2.50
C ARG A 405 0.70 -13.89 -3.72
N VAL A 406 1.99 -13.79 -3.45
CA VAL A 406 3.08 -14.01 -4.42
C VAL A 406 4.00 -15.10 -3.90
N ASN A 407 4.79 -15.73 -4.76
CA ASN A 407 5.71 -16.81 -4.37
C ASN A 407 6.87 -16.32 -3.48
N ARG A 408 7.35 -15.09 -3.72
CA ARG A 408 8.42 -14.41 -2.97
C ARG A 408 8.31 -12.89 -3.15
N VAL A 409 9.06 -12.15 -2.34
CA VAL A 409 9.30 -10.71 -2.51
C VAL A 409 10.74 -10.46 -2.97
N VAL A 410 10.98 -9.37 -3.67
CA VAL A 410 12.30 -9.00 -4.22
C VAL A 410 12.66 -7.57 -3.87
N SER A 411 13.95 -7.28 -3.66
CA SER A 411 14.38 -5.90 -3.51
C SER A 411 14.36 -5.19 -4.87
N PHE A 412 14.14 -3.88 -4.87
CA PHE A 412 14.26 -3.12 -6.11
C PHE A 412 15.67 -3.18 -6.71
N THR A 413 16.70 -3.37 -5.88
CA THR A 413 18.09 -3.55 -6.29
C THR A 413 18.35 -4.85 -7.06
N GLU A 414 17.56 -5.90 -6.82
CA GLU A 414 17.64 -7.17 -7.58
C GLU A 414 17.26 -6.94 -9.05
N VAL A 415 16.27 -6.08 -9.29
CA VAL A 415 15.76 -5.75 -10.64
C VAL A 415 16.57 -4.62 -11.28
N ASN A 416 16.89 -3.58 -10.50
CA ASN A 416 17.69 -2.44 -10.93
C ASN A 416 18.72 -2.10 -9.84
N PRO A 417 20.00 -2.48 -10.01
CA PRO A 417 21.05 -2.24 -9.01
C PRO A 417 21.26 -0.77 -8.62
N LEU A 418 20.77 0.18 -9.42
CA LEU A 418 20.85 1.61 -9.13
C LEU A 418 19.68 2.15 -8.31
N ASN A 419 18.66 1.34 -8.01
CA ASN A 419 17.53 1.78 -7.22
C ASN A 419 17.92 1.82 -5.72
N PRO A 420 17.94 2.98 -5.06
CA PRO A 420 18.35 3.09 -3.66
C PRO A 420 17.27 2.63 -2.66
N ASP A 421 16.06 2.30 -3.13
CA ASP A 421 14.96 1.88 -2.27
C ASP A 421 15.24 0.48 -1.69
N PRO A 422 15.38 0.35 -0.36
CA PRO A 422 15.76 -0.92 0.28
C PRO A 422 14.58 -1.86 0.50
N ARG A 423 13.35 -1.47 0.13
CA ARG A 423 12.16 -2.29 0.33
C ARG A 423 12.23 -3.56 -0.51
N VAL A 424 11.71 -4.64 0.06
CA VAL A 424 11.36 -5.86 -0.66
C VAL A 424 9.87 -5.84 -1.01
N VAL A 425 9.55 -6.10 -2.26
CA VAL A 425 8.21 -5.94 -2.84
C VAL A 425 7.79 -7.16 -3.64
N GLY A 426 6.49 -7.45 -3.65
CA GLY A 426 5.86 -8.41 -4.54
C GLY A 426 5.39 -7.73 -5.83
N ILE A 427 4.10 -7.43 -5.89
CA ILE A 427 3.42 -6.77 -7.00
C ILE A 427 2.78 -5.46 -6.53
N ALA A 428 2.82 -4.43 -7.37
CA ALA A 428 2.11 -3.18 -7.16
C ALA A 428 0.67 -3.28 -7.68
N VAL A 429 -0.30 -3.13 -6.79
CA VAL A 429 -1.72 -3.06 -7.12
C VAL A 429 -2.16 -1.60 -7.12
N ASN A 430 -2.74 -1.15 -8.23
CA ASN A 430 -3.21 0.22 -8.41
C ASN A 430 -4.70 0.35 -8.14
N SER A 431 -5.51 -0.62 -8.56
CA SER A 431 -6.93 -0.57 -8.26
C SER A 431 -7.59 -1.94 -8.28
N LEU A 432 -8.76 -1.98 -7.66
CA LEU A 432 -9.70 -3.08 -7.63
C LEU A 432 -11.09 -2.56 -8.02
N LYS A 433 -11.82 -3.38 -8.76
CA LYS A 433 -13.21 -3.14 -9.11
C LYS A 433 -13.99 -4.43 -8.88
N ILE A 434 -15.06 -4.34 -8.09
CA ILE A 434 -15.92 -5.47 -7.73
C ILE A 434 -17.34 -5.13 -8.18
N PHE A 435 -18.01 -6.05 -8.86
CA PHE A 435 -19.38 -5.85 -9.37
C PHE A 435 -20.04 -7.19 -9.70
N PRO A 436 -21.38 -7.25 -9.78
CA PRO A 436 -22.09 -8.48 -10.14
C PRO A 436 -21.78 -8.95 -11.57
N VAL A 437 -21.82 -10.27 -11.82
CA VAL A 437 -21.46 -10.85 -13.13
C VAL A 437 -22.31 -10.28 -14.28
N HIS A 438 -23.61 -10.06 -14.09
CA HIS A 438 -24.47 -9.52 -15.14
C HIS A 438 -24.05 -8.10 -15.60
N ALA A 439 -23.37 -7.33 -14.75
CA ALA A 439 -22.95 -5.96 -15.02
C ALA A 439 -21.58 -5.87 -15.75
N ALA A 440 -20.99 -7.01 -16.16
CA ALA A 440 -19.63 -7.04 -16.70
C ALA A 440 -19.39 -6.11 -17.90
N LYS A 441 -20.38 -5.94 -18.78
CA LYS A 441 -20.24 -5.11 -19.98
C LYS A 441 -20.40 -3.61 -19.72
N THR A 442 -20.88 -3.22 -18.54
CA THR A 442 -21.14 -1.82 -18.17
C THR A 442 -20.21 -1.33 -17.06
N GLU A 443 -19.81 -2.19 -16.13
CA GLU A 443 -19.05 -1.79 -14.93
C GLU A 443 -17.57 -2.18 -14.94
N SER A 444 -17.13 -3.01 -15.89
CA SER A 444 -15.72 -3.39 -15.99
C SER A 444 -14.83 -2.17 -16.17
N ALA A 445 -13.84 -2.02 -15.29
CA ALA A 445 -12.87 -0.93 -15.37
C ALA A 445 -11.87 -1.16 -16.52
N ALA A 446 -11.73 -2.41 -16.98
CA ALA A 446 -10.94 -2.74 -18.17
C ALA A 446 -11.57 -2.22 -19.48
N LEU A 447 -12.82 -1.71 -19.47
CA LEU A 447 -13.41 -1.01 -20.63
C LEU A 447 -12.57 0.19 -21.08
N SER A 448 -11.84 0.83 -20.16
CA SER A 448 -10.93 1.94 -20.44
C SER A 448 -9.86 1.60 -21.49
N VAL A 449 -9.51 0.33 -21.67
CA VAL A 449 -8.57 -0.12 -22.72
C VAL A 449 -9.07 0.27 -24.12
N PHE A 450 -10.39 0.30 -24.34
CA PHE A 450 -11.01 0.68 -25.62
C PHE A 450 -11.08 2.20 -25.85
N GLU A 451 -10.61 3.01 -24.90
CA GLU A 451 -10.37 4.43 -25.15
C GLU A 451 -9.17 4.63 -26.09
N LEU A 452 -8.21 3.69 -26.08
CA LEU A 452 -7.08 3.68 -26.99
C LEU A 452 -7.55 3.38 -28.42
N LYS A 453 -7.15 4.26 -29.37
CA LYS A 453 -7.58 4.20 -30.77
C LYS A 453 -7.43 2.81 -31.41
N SER A 454 -6.27 2.16 -31.26
CA SER A 454 -6.03 0.82 -31.83
C SER A 454 -7.00 -0.25 -31.33
N TRP A 455 -7.33 -0.24 -30.04
CA TRP A 455 -8.27 -1.19 -29.44
C TRP A 455 -9.70 -0.94 -29.93
N ARG A 456 -10.10 0.34 -29.99
CA ARG A 456 -11.41 0.78 -30.50
C ARG A 456 -11.61 0.42 -31.96
N ASP A 457 -10.60 0.67 -32.80
CA ASP A 457 -10.65 0.40 -34.23
C ASP A 457 -10.79 -1.10 -34.51
N VAL A 458 -10.06 -1.95 -33.78
CA VAL A 458 -10.17 -3.42 -33.89
C VAL A 458 -11.55 -3.91 -33.41
N ALA A 459 -12.06 -3.41 -32.28
CA ALA A 459 -13.39 -3.79 -31.80
C ALA A 459 -14.48 -3.42 -32.83
N THR A 460 -14.44 -2.19 -33.33
CA THR A 460 -15.38 -1.69 -34.37
C THR A 460 -15.26 -2.49 -35.66
N PHE A 461 -14.04 -2.89 -36.04
CA PHE A 461 -13.82 -3.74 -37.20
C PHE A 461 -14.45 -5.12 -36.99
N LEU A 462 -14.29 -5.74 -35.82
CA LEU A 462 -14.84 -7.05 -35.52
C LEU A 462 -16.37 -7.02 -35.46
N GLU A 463 -16.97 -6.04 -34.77
CA GLU A 463 -18.43 -5.88 -34.68
C GLU A 463 -19.12 -5.86 -36.05
N LYS A 464 -18.46 -5.30 -37.08
CA LYS A 464 -19.00 -5.23 -38.45
C LYS A 464 -18.89 -6.52 -39.25
N HIS A 465 -17.99 -7.44 -38.88
CA HIS A 465 -17.62 -8.57 -39.73
C HIS A 465 -17.77 -9.94 -39.06
N LEU A 466 -18.00 -10.00 -37.74
CA LEU A 466 -18.24 -11.24 -37.03
C LEU A 466 -19.57 -11.88 -37.43
N GLY A 467 -19.53 -13.17 -37.74
CA GLY A 467 -20.72 -13.98 -37.93
C GLY A 467 -21.34 -14.44 -36.60
N PRO A 468 -22.65 -14.76 -36.56
CA PRO A 468 -23.26 -15.40 -35.41
C PRO A 468 -22.55 -16.72 -35.08
N GLY A 469 -22.10 -16.88 -33.83
CA GLY A 469 -21.42 -18.09 -33.36
C GLY A 469 -19.95 -18.22 -33.74
N ASP A 470 -19.36 -17.24 -34.44
CA ASP A 470 -17.91 -17.19 -34.65
C ASP A 470 -17.18 -17.17 -33.31
N LYS A 471 -16.14 -18.00 -33.15
CA LYS A 471 -15.24 -17.95 -32.00
C LYS A 471 -13.99 -17.14 -32.29
N ILE A 472 -13.47 -16.48 -31.27
CA ILE A 472 -12.42 -15.49 -31.39
C ILE A 472 -11.27 -15.83 -30.46
N ALA A 473 -10.06 -16.01 -30.98
CA ALA A 473 -8.85 -16.05 -30.18
C ALA A 473 -8.26 -14.64 -30.07
N ALA A 474 -8.30 -14.03 -28.88
CA ALA A 474 -7.91 -12.63 -28.66
C ALA A 474 -7.53 -12.37 -27.19
N PRO A 475 -6.97 -11.20 -26.85
CA PRO A 475 -6.94 -10.75 -25.46
C PRO A 475 -8.35 -10.78 -24.85
N LEU A 476 -8.51 -11.37 -23.66
CA LEU A 476 -9.82 -11.64 -23.08
C LEU A 476 -10.66 -10.37 -22.84
N VAL A 477 -10.04 -9.19 -22.73
CA VAL A 477 -10.75 -7.90 -22.64
C VAL A 477 -11.75 -7.66 -23.79
N PHE A 478 -11.57 -8.27 -24.97
CA PHE A 478 -12.54 -8.19 -26.06
C PHE A 478 -13.92 -8.78 -25.72
N GLN A 479 -14.02 -9.67 -24.74
CA GLN A 479 -15.31 -10.22 -24.28
C GLN A 479 -16.27 -9.16 -23.72
N LEU A 480 -15.73 -8.00 -23.31
CA LEU A 480 -16.51 -6.89 -22.77
C LEU A 480 -17.28 -6.13 -23.87
N LYS A 481 -16.77 -6.15 -25.11
CA LYS A 481 -17.38 -5.47 -26.26
C LYS A 481 -18.10 -6.43 -27.20
N LEU A 482 -17.54 -7.62 -27.39
CA LEU A 482 -18.04 -8.56 -28.37
C LEU A 482 -19.11 -9.48 -27.75
N PRO A 483 -20.18 -9.82 -28.49
CA PRO A 483 -21.18 -10.80 -28.04
C PRO A 483 -20.70 -12.25 -28.25
N ASN A 484 -19.72 -12.45 -29.12
CA ASN A 484 -19.13 -13.74 -29.46
C ASN A 484 -18.20 -14.27 -28.35
N GLU A 485 -18.03 -15.60 -28.31
CA GLU A 485 -17.10 -16.27 -27.40
C GLU A 485 -15.65 -15.87 -27.72
N VAL A 486 -14.96 -15.34 -26.71
CA VAL A 486 -13.54 -14.97 -26.77
C VAL A 486 -12.72 -15.95 -25.94
N LEU A 487 -11.73 -16.56 -26.57
CA LEU A 487 -10.79 -17.49 -25.99
C LEU A 487 -9.44 -16.80 -25.83
N ASP A 488 -8.78 -17.03 -24.70
CA ASP A 488 -7.38 -16.67 -24.57
C ASP A 488 -6.52 -17.52 -25.53
N TYR A 489 -5.31 -17.04 -25.84
CA TYR A 489 -4.45 -17.72 -26.81
C TYR A 489 -4.07 -19.15 -26.37
N GLN A 490 -3.82 -19.36 -25.08
CA GLN A 490 -3.41 -20.67 -24.58
C GLN A 490 -4.53 -21.69 -24.78
N THR A 491 -5.76 -21.35 -24.38
CA THR A 491 -6.95 -22.18 -24.60
C THR A 491 -7.19 -22.42 -26.09
N ALA A 492 -7.11 -21.38 -26.92
CA ALA A 492 -7.32 -21.49 -28.35
C ALA A 492 -6.31 -22.45 -29.03
N PHE A 493 -5.03 -22.42 -28.63
CA PHE A 493 -3.99 -23.21 -29.29
C PHE A 493 -3.72 -24.58 -28.65
N LEU A 494 -3.90 -24.74 -27.33
CA LEU A 494 -3.65 -26.02 -26.64
C LEU A 494 -4.87 -26.94 -26.65
N SER A 495 -6.09 -26.38 -26.54
CA SER A 495 -7.30 -27.19 -26.36
C SER A 495 -7.94 -27.63 -27.68
N LYS A 496 -7.29 -27.39 -28.84
CA LYS A 496 -7.79 -27.69 -30.20
C LYS A 496 -9.21 -27.19 -30.46
N VAL A 497 -9.60 -26.08 -29.82
CA VAL A 497 -10.91 -25.45 -30.06
C VAL A 497 -10.86 -24.79 -31.43
N ASP A 498 -11.85 -25.07 -32.28
CA ASP A 498 -11.93 -24.45 -33.60
C ASP A 498 -12.42 -22.99 -33.47
N PHE A 499 -11.67 -22.03 -34.03
CA PHE A 499 -12.03 -20.61 -33.97
C PHE A 499 -11.81 -19.92 -35.33
N GLN A 500 -12.64 -18.94 -35.65
CA GLN A 500 -12.68 -18.32 -36.99
C GLN A 500 -11.80 -17.08 -37.08
N TRP A 501 -11.52 -16.43 -35.93
CA TRP A 501 -10.83 -15.16 -35.84
C TRP A 501 -9.64 -15.22 -34.88
N LEU A 502 -8.50 -14.66 -35.29
CA LEU A 502 -7.33 -14.47 -34.43
C LEU A 502 -6.95 -13.00 -34.40
N ILE A 503 -6.98 -12.39 -33.22
CA ILE A 503 -6.61 -11.00 -33.02
C ILE A 503 -5.28 -11.02 -32.28
N LEU A 504 -4.19 -10.77 -32.99
CA LEU A 504 -2.87 -10.73 -32.38
C LEU A 504 -2.54 -9.32 -31.90
N TYR A 505 -2.46 -9.16 -30.58
CA TYR A 505 -1.87 -7.99 -29.96
C TYR A 505 -0.34 -8.12 -29.89
N LYS A 506 0.38 -7.13 -30.42
CA LYS A 506 1.84 -7.17 -30.52
C LYS A 506 2.56 -7.00 -29.17
N GLY A 507 1.87 -6.51 -28.14
CA GLY A 507 2.46 -6.22 -26.83
C GLY A 507 2.69 -7.44 -25.93
N THR A 508 1.96 -8.53 -26.12
CA THR A 508 1.87 -9.69 -25.19
C THR A 508 2.73 -10.89 -25.58
N ILE A 509 3.71 -10.71 -26.47
CA ILE A 509 4.27 -11.84 -27.20
C ILE A 509 5.55 -12.40 -26.56
N GLU A 510 5.40 -13.24 -25.54
CA GLU A 510 6.51 -14.07 -25.05
C GLU A 510 6.69 -15.36 -25.89
N ASN A 511 5.61 -15.90 -26.51
CA ASN A 511 5.63 -17.17 -27.25
C ASN A 511 4.96 -17.11 -28.65
N LEU A 512 5.49 -16.30 -29.58
CA LEU A 512 4.90 -16.16 -30.95
C LEU A 512 5.09 -17.39 -31.84
N ASN A 513 6.15 -18.18 -31.62
CA ASN A 513 6.57 -19.19 -32.59
C ASN A 513 5.53 -20.31 -32.81
N PRO A 514 4.87 -20.87 -31.77
CA PRO A 514 3.78 -21.83 -31.95
C PRO A 514 2.55 -21.20 -32.65
N ILE A 515 2.26 -19.93 -32.34
CA ILE A 515 1.11 -19.19 -32.88
C ILE A 515 1.28 -18.94 -34.39
N LEU A 516 2.45 -18.46 -34.80
CA LEU A 516 2.78 -18.24 -36.22
C LEU A 516 2.80 -19.55 -37.01
N PHE A 517 3.25 -20.64 -36.40
CA PHE A 517 3.26 -21.97 -37.03
C PHE A 517 1.82 -22.47 -37.27
N ASN A 518 0.93 -22.33 -36.29
CA ASN A 518 -0.50 -22.66 -36.43
C ASN A 518 -1.22 -21.77 -37.45
N LEU A 519 -0.90 -20.48 -37.52
CA LEU A 519 -1.45 -19.55 -38.52
C LEU A 519 -1.21 -20.01 -39.96
N LEU A 520 -0.01 -20.50 -40.26
CA LEU A 520 0.38 -21.01 -41.58
C LEU A 520 -0.34 -22.33 -41.93
N ILE A 521 -0.55 -23.21 -40.95
CA ILE A 521 -1.21 -24.50 -41.13
C ILE A 521 -2.73 -24.34 -41.34
N HIS A 522 -3.37 -23.41 -40.64
CA HIS A 522 -4.84 -23.29 -40.60
C HIS A 522 -5.44 -22.27 -41.58
N ARG A 523 -4.68 -21.83 -42.60
CA ARG A 523 -5.14 -20.96 -43.71
C ARG A 523 -5.75 -19.61 -43.28
N PHE A 524 -5.27 -19.04 -42.18
CA PHE A 524 -5.66 -17.70 -41.76
C PHE A 524 -5.09 -16.63 -42.71
N SER A 525 -5.88 -15.62 -43.04
CA SER A 525 -5.46 -14.47 -43.85
C SER A 525 -5.57 -13.18 -43.04
N PRO A 526 -4.55 -12.30 -43.06
CA PRO A 526 -4.64 -11.00 -42.39
C PRO A 526 -5.65 -10.12 -43.13
N VAL A 527 -6.53 -9.46 -42.40
CA VAL A 527 -7.60 -8.59 -42.95
C VAL A 527 -7.59 -7.18 -42.35
N PHE A 528 -6.93 -7.00 -41.21
CA PHE A 528 -6.69 -5.71 -40.58
C PHE A 528 -5.31 -5.70 -39.90
N ALA A 529 -4.59 -4.59 -39.96
CA ALA A 529 -3.32 -4.44 -39.25
C ALA A 529 -3.01 -2.97 -38.98
N ASP A 530 -2.51 -2.68 -37.78
CA ASP A 530 -2.02 -1.36 -37.38
C ASP A 530 -0.72 -1.46 -36.57
N GLY A 531 -0.29 -0.38 -35.94
CA GLY A 531 0.92 -0.38 -35.10
C GLY A 531 0.91 -1.43 -33.98
N ASN A 532 -0.27 -1.82 -33.47
CA ASN A 532 -0.45 -2.61 -32.26
C ASN A 532 -1.07 -4.01 -32.51
N PHE A 533 -1.80 -4.18 -33.60
CA PHE A 533 -2.59 -5.37 -33.90
C PHE A 533 -2.37 -5.92 -35.30
N VAL A 534 -2.61 -7.22 -35.44
CA VAL A 534 -2.96 -7.85 -36.71
C VAL A 534 -4.13 -8.79 -36.49
N VAL A 535 -5.20 -8.61 -37.27
CA VAL A 535 -6.40 -9.44 -37.22
C VAL A 535 -6.37 -10.40 -38.41
N PHE A 536 -6.53 -11.68 -38.11
CA PHE A 536 -6.62 -12.75 -39.07
C PHE A 536 -7.98 -13.43 -39.02
N THR A 537 -8.41 -13.94 -40.17
CA THR A 537 -9.63 -14.73 -40.27
C THR A 537 -9.47 -15.88 -41.25
N ARG A 538 -10.27 -16.93 -41.09
CA ARG A 538 -10.45 -18.00 -42.09
C ARG A 538 -11.56 -17.67 -43.10
N GLN A 539 -12.33 -16.61 -42.85
CA GLN A 539 -13.37 -16.17 -43.77
C GLN A 539 -12.77 -15.72 -45.11
N LYS A 540 -13.34 -16.22 -46.22
CA LYS A 540 -12.83 -15.95 -47.57
C LYS A 540 -13.32 -14.63 -48.16
N GLN A 541 -14.35 -14.02 -47.57
CA GLN A 541 -15.14 -12.97 -48.19
C GLN A 541 -14.54 -11.57 -47.98
N LEU A 542 -13.58 -11.43 -47.06
CA LEU A 542 -13.00 -10.15 -46.68
C LEU A 542 -11.75 -9.82 -47.51
N PRO A 543 -11.53 -8.52 -47.83
CA PRO A 543 -10.28 -8.07 -48.47
C PRO A 543 -9.07 -8.46 -47.63
N LYS A 544 -8.11 -9.13 -48.26
CA LYS A 544 -6.90 -9.62 -47.59
C LYS A 544 -5.79 -8.59 -47.69
N LEU A 545 -5.06 -8.40 -46.59
CA LEU A 545 -3.80 -7.67 -46.57
C LEU A 545 -2.67 -8.57 -47.07
N SER A 546 -1.65 -7.96 -47.67
CA SER A 546 -0.40 -8.67 -47.96
C SER A 546 0.31 -9.01 -46.65
N PHE A 547 0.90 -10.20 -46.57
CA PHE A 547 1.82 -10.53 -45.48
C PHE A 547 3.01 -9.55 -45.44
N LEU A 548 3.40 -8.98 -46.59
CA LEU A 548 4.49 -8.00 -46.68
C LEU A 548 4.08 -6.58 -46.26
N ALA A 549 2.81 -6.33 -45.94
CA ALA A 549 2.35 -5.02 -45.47
C ALA A 549 3.11 -4.62 -44.19
N LEU A 550 3.50 -3.34 -44.09
CA LEU A 550 4.36 -2.80 -43.01
C LEU A 550 4.01 -3.35 -41.62
N HIS A 551 2.73 -3.26 -41.25
CA HIS A 551 2.27 -3.65 -39.92
C HIS A 551 2.14 -5.17 -39.73
N VAL A 552 1.90 -5.93 -40.79
CA VAL A 552 1.86 -7.41 -40.73
C VAL A 552 3.29 -7.95 -40.64
N ARG A 553 4.20 -7.40 -41.46
CA ARG A 553 5.61 -7.80 -41.53
C ARG A 553 6.35 -7.55 -40.21
N ALA A 554 5.98 -6.49 -39.48
CA ALA A 554 6.50 -6.18 -38.16
C ALA A 554 6.32 -7.30 -37.12
N LEU A 555 5.38 -8.24 -37.31
CA LEU A 555 5.22 -9.40 -36.40
C LEU A 555 6.44 -10.33 -36.39
N TYR A 556 7.17 -10.42 -37.49
CA TYR A 556 8.25 -11.39 -37.67
C TYR A 556 9.59 -10.77 -38.06
N GLU A 557 9.64 -9.49 -38.42
CA GLU A 557 10.89 -8.80 -38.82
C GLU A 557 12.01 -8.84 -37.77
N ASP A 558 11.71 -8.48 -36.52
CA ASP A 558 12.72 -8.51 -35.45
C ASP A 558 13.13 -9.95 -35.07
N ARG A 559 12.22 -10.92 -35.28
CA ARG A 559 12.46 -12.34 -34.98
C ARG A 559 13.15 -13.11 -36.10
N ILE A 560 13.17 -12.60 -37.33
CA ILE A 560 14.06 -13.09 -38.42
C ILE A 560 15.47 -12.50 -38.24
N LYS A 561 15.57 -11.26 -37.74
CA LYS A 561 16.87 -10.63 -37.44
C LYS A 561 17.60 -11.28 -36.26
N VAL A 562 16.91 -11.76 -35.22
CA VAL A 562 17.56 -12.39 -34.05
C VAL A 562 18.34 -13.68 -34.40
N PRO A 563 17.80 -14.65 -35.16
CA PRO A 563 18.54 -15.81 -35.67
C PRO A 563 19.72 -15.40 -36.56
N ILE A 564 19.55 -14.41 -37.44
CA ILE A 564 20.62 -13.91 -38.31
C ILE A 564 21.73 -13.24 -37.49
N LYS A 565 21.37 -12.45 -36.47
CA LYS A 565 22.32 -11.79 -35.57
C LYS A 565 23.07 -12.81 -34.70
N LEU A 566 22.37 -13.83 -34.18
CA LEU A 566 22.99 -14.95 -33.43
C LEU A 566 23.88 -15.82 -34.33
N TYR A 567 23.47 -16.05 -35.58
CA TYR A 567 24.28 -16.73 -36.59
C TYR A 567 25.55 -15.93 -36.91
N ILE A 568 25.43 -14.64 -37.17
CA ILE A 568 26.58 -13.74 -37.39
C ILE A 568 27.49 -13.69 -36.16
N ILE A 569 26.94 -13.61 -34.95
CA ILE A 569 27.74 -13.66 -33.70
C ILE A 569 28.45 -15.01 -33.55
N ARG A 570 27.81 -16.14 -33.87
CA ARG A 570 28.44 -17.47 -33.88
C ARG A 570 29.57 -17.54 -34.91
N GLN A 571 29.34 -17.03 -36.11
CA GLN A 571 30.36 -16.97 -37.17
C GLN A 571 31.53 -16.07 -36.77
N LEU A 572 31.27 -14.89 -36.20
CA LEU A 572 32.30 -13.98 -35.68
C LEU A 572 33.08 -14.59 -34.50
N LYS A 573 32.44 -15.35 -33.62
CA LYS A 573 33.11 -16.11 -32.56
C LYS A 573 33.97 -17.26 -33.11
N GLN A 574 33.49 -18.00 -34.11
CA GLN A 574 34.27 -19.02 -34.80
C GLN A 574 35.49 -18.43 -35.52
N ILE A 575 35.32 -17.31 -36.23
CA ILE A 575 36.40 -16.58 -36.89
C ILE A 575 37.42 -16.05 -35.86
N LYS A 576 36.97 -15.46 -34.75
CA LYS A 576 37.87 -15.07 -33.64
C LYS A 576 38.62 -16.26 -33.04
N SER A 577 37.97 -17.41 -32.87
CA SER A 577 38.63 -18.62 -32.36
C SER A 577 39.68 -19.21 -33.32
N LEU A 578 39.48 -19.04 -34.62
CA LEU A 578 40.43 -19.43 -35.67
C LEU A 578 41.63 -18.47 -35.71
N PHE A 579 41.41 -17.17 -35.51
CA PHE A 579 42.50 -16.18 -35.42
C PHE A 579 43.34 -16.35 -34.14
N VAL A 580 42.72 -16.64 -33.00
CA VAL A 580 43.43 -16.90 -31.73
C VAL A 580 44.20 -18.23 -31.74
N ARG A 581 43.73 -19.24 -32.49
CA ARG A 581 44.49 -20.48 -32.71
C ARG A 581 45.68 -20.27 -33.65
N ARG A 582 45.54 -19.48 -34.71
CA ARG A 582 46.66 -19.14 -35.61
C ARG A 582 47.73 -18.27 -34.94
N SER A 583 47.36 -17.37 -34.04
CA SER A 583 48.34 -16.56 -33.30
C SER A 583 49.14 -17.37 -32.27
N LYS A 584 48.53 -18.39 -31.65
CA LYS A 584 49.25 -19.29 -30.72
C LYS A 584 50.17 -20.30 -31.42
N GLN A 585 49.85 -20.68 -32.66
CA GLN A 585 50.67 -21.61 -33.44
C GLN A 585 51.87 -20.91 -34.09
N ALA A 586 51.82 -19.59 -34.29
CA ALA A 586 52.95 -18.79 -34.78
C ALA A 586 53.93 -18.34 -33.68
N GLU A 587 53.64 -18.59 -32.39
CA GLU A 587 54.56 -18.35 -31.27
C GLU A 587 55.26 -19.65 -30.81
N THR A 588 54.99 -20.78 -31.46
CA THR A 588 55.58 -22.10 -31.12
C THR A 588 56.28 -22.80 -32.29
N ASP A 589 56.44 -22.15 -33.43
CA ASP A 589 57.25 -22.60 -34.58
C ASP A 589 58.47 -21.68 -34.81
#